data_AF-A0A346N2H8-F1
#
_entry.id   AF-A0A346N2H8-F1
#
_cell.length_a   1.000
_cell.length_b   1.000
_cell.length_c   1.000
_cell.angle_alpha   90.00
_cell.angle_beta   90.00
_cell.angle_gamma   90.00
#
_symmetry.space_group_name_H-M   'P 1'
#
loop_
_entity.id
_entity.type
_entity.pdbx_description
1 polymer ?
#
loop_
_entity_poly.entity_id
_entity_poly.type
_entity_poly.pdbx_seq_one_letter_code
_entity_poly.pdbx_strand_id
1 'polypeptide(L)'
;MEQVEARSAVKSIYLLAASLAGLEVSPHSPEQLVGLVDAGFGRVETERRPEAVANLLRIVAMALQLAQENKESMLHEGSVPAASEKVCPVYPFK
;
A
#
# COMPACT_ATOMS: atom_id res chain seq x y z
N MET A 1 -7.47 -3.61 18.35
CA MET A 1 -7.15 -2.77 17.17
C MET A 1 -8.17 -3.10 16.11
N GLU A 2 -9.37 -2.51 16.26
CA GLU A 2 -10.49 -2.80 15.36
C GLU A 2 -10.15 -2.19 13.98
N GLN A 3 -10.52 -2.84 12.89
CA GLN A 3 -10.00 -2.60 11.52
C GLN A 3 -9.88 -1.13 11.07
N VAL A 4 -10.67 -0.22 11.64
CA VAL A 4 -10.60 1.23 11.45
C VAL A 4 -9.21 1.80 11.68
N GLU A 5 -8.48 1.35 12.71
CA GLU A 5 -7.14 1.86 13.02
C GLU A 5 -6.11 1.42 11.97
N ALA A 6 -6.21 0.18 11.47
CA ALA A 6 -5.34 -0.34 10.43
C ALA A 6 -5.57 0.38 9.08
N ARG A 7 -6.83 0.69 8.74
CA ARG A 7 -7.18 1.46 7.54
C ARG A 7 -6.63 2.88 7.59
N SER A 8 -6.80 3.57 8.71
CA SER A 8 -6.27 4.93 8.86
C SER A 8 -4.74 4.92 8.79
N ALA A 9 -4.09 3.97 9.48
CA ALA A 9 -2.64 3.83 9.46
C ALA A 9 -2.10 3.58 8.04
N VAL A 10 -2.74 2.69 7.27
CA VAL A 10 -2.26 2.36 5.92
C VAL A 10 -2.34 3.57 4.97
N LYS A 11 -3.44 4.33 5.04
CA LYS A 11 -3.59 5.58 4.27
C LYS A 11 -2.52 6.59 4.66
N SER A 12 -2.30 6.79 5.96
CA SER A 12 -1.28 7.72 6.45
C SER A 12 0.12 7.33 5.99
N ILE A 13 0.48 6.05 6.03
CA ILE A 13 1.77 5.56 5.53
C ILE A 13 1.94 5.86 4.05
N TYR A 14 0.91 5.60 3.24
CA TYR A 14 0.95 5.84 1.80
C TYR A 14 1.12 7.33 1.46
N LEU A 15 0.30 8.19 2.08
CA LEU A 15 0.35 9.64 1.88
C LEU A 15 1.68 10.23 2.35
N LEU A 16 2.20 9.78 3.49
CA LEU A 16 3.50 10.19 4.00
C LEU A 16 4.62 9.80 3.03
N ALA A 17 4.61 8.56 2.54
CA ALA A 17 5.63 8.08 1.62
C ALA A 17 5.59 8.83 0.27
N ALA A 18 4.40 9.07 -0.29
CA ALA A 18 4.22 9.86 -1.50
C ALA A 18 4.71 11.31 -1.33
N SER A 19 4.34 11.95 -0.22
CA SER A 19 4.79 13.30 0.12
C SER A 19 6.31 13.40 0.25
N LEU A 20 6.95 12.45 0.93
CA LEU A 20 8.41 12.36 1.04
C LEU A 20 9.09 12.14 -0.32
N ALA A 21 8.43 11.44 -1.25
CA ALA A 21 8.90 11.25 -2.62
C ALA A 21 8.61 12.44 -3.54
N GLY A 22 7.92 13.48 -3.05
CA GLY A 22 7.55 14.65 -3.86
C GLY A 22 6.43 14.36 -4.88
N LEU A 23 5.59 13.37 -4.62
CA LEU A 23 4.47 12.97 -5.47
C LEU A 23 3.13 13.45 -4.89
N GLU A 24 2.24 13.90 -5.76
CA GLU A 24 0.83 14.09 -5.43
C GLU A 24 0.12 12.73 -5.32
N VAL A 25 -1.06 12.71 -4.70
CA VAL A 25 -1.86 11.50 -4.57
C VAL A 25 -3.30 11.82 -4.93
N SER A 26 -3.88 11.04 -5.85
CA SER A 26 -5.28 11.21 -6.21
C SER A 26 -6.20 10.88 -5.01
N PRO A 27 -7.37 11.53 -4.88
CA PRO A 27 -8.23 11.35 -3.71
C PRO A 27 -8.65 9.91 -3.40
N HIS A 28 -8.73 9.05 -4.43
CA HIS A 28 -9.19 7.67 -4.29
C HIS A 28 -8.07 6.63 -4.33
N SER A 29 -6.83 7.00 -4.68
CA SER A 29 -5.70 6.07 -4.70
C SER A 29 -5.43 5.40 -3.33
N PRO A 30 -5.48 6.10 -2.18
CA PRO A 30 -5.27 5.48 -0.87
C PRO A 30 -6.32 4.41 -0.50
N GLU A 31 -7.52 4.45 -1.09
CA GLU A 31 -8.57 3.46 -0.82
C GLU A 31 -8.19 2.07 -1.36
N GLN A 32 -7.35 2.00 -2.39
CA GLN A 32 -6.87 0.74 -2.94
C GLN A 32 -6.03 -0.04 -1.93
N LEU A 33 -5.22 0.67 -1.13
CA LEU A 33 -4.45 0.08 -0.04
C LEU A 33 -5.34 -0.40 1.12
N VAL A 34 -6.45 0.31 1.39
CA VAL A 34 -7.45 -0.17 2.34
C VAL A 34 -8.08 -1.47 1.88
N GLY A 35 -8.42 -1.58 0.59
CA GLY A 35 -8.94 -2.82 0.02
C GLY A 35 -8.03 -4.03 0.30
N LEU A 36 -6.71 -3.87 0.15
CA LEU A 36 -5.72 -4.92 0.44
C LEU A 36 -5.70 -5.30 1.93
N VAL A 37 -5.76 -4.30 2.82
CA VAL A 37 -5.79 -4.53 4.28
C VAL A 37 -7.09 -5.23 4.69
N ASP A 38 -8.22 -4.84 4.13
CA ASP A 38 -9.53 -5.45 4.42
C ASP A 38 -9.65 -6.89 3.92
N ALA A 39 -9.07 -7.19 2.76
CA ALA A 39 -9.10 -8.53 2.17
C ALA A 39 -8.29 -9.56 2.98
N GLY A 40 -7.17 -9.13 3.58
CA GLY A 40 -6.18 -10.05 4.15
C GLY A 40 -5.83 -9.84 5.63
N PHE A 41 -5.65 -8.60 6.08
CA PHE A 41 -4.91 -8.31 7.33
C PHE A 41 -5.60 -8.86 8.58
N GLY A 42 -6.93 -8.82 8.64
CA GLY A 42 -7.71 -9.38 9.75
C GLY A 42 -7.63 -10.92 9.87
N ARG A 43 -7.15 -11.61 8.83
CA ARG A 43 -6.98 -13.07 8.78
C ARG A 43 -5.53 -13.49 9.03
N VAL A 44 -4.62 -12.54 9.20
CA VAL A 44 -3.19 -12.80 9.44
C VAL A 44 -2.98 -13.25 10.89
N GLU A 45 -2.33 -14.40 11.05
CA GLU A 45 -1.85 -14.91 12.33
C GLU A 45 -0.99 -13.86 13.05
N THR A 46 -1.12 -13.73 14.37
CA THR A 46 -0.57 -12.59 15.13
C THR A 46 0.95 -12.49 14.98
N GLU A 47 1.62 -13.63 15.04
CA GLU A 47 3.06 -13.83 14.87
C GLU A 47 3.55 -13.52 13.46
N ARG A 48 2.66 -13.52 12.45
CA ARG A 48 2.98 -13.23 11.04
C ARG A 48 2.60 -11.82 10.58
N ARG A 49 2.10 -10.99 11.51
CA ARG A 49 1.75 -9.57 11.23
C ARG A 49 2.95 -8.74 10.78
N PRO A 50 4.17 -8.90 11.34
CA PRO A 50 5.34 -8.16 10.85
C PRO A 50 5.62 -8.40 9.35
N GLU A 51 5.48 -9.63 8.87
CA GLU A 51 5.67 -10.00 7.47
C GLU A 51 4.58 -9.42 6.58
N ALA A 52 3.33 -9.40 7.04
CA ALA A 52 2.25 -8.71 6.35
C ALA A 52 2.53 -7.21 6.23
N VAL A 53 2.96 -6.55 7.32
CA VAL A 53 3.34 -5.12 7.27
C VAL A 53 4.51 -4.90 6.29
N ALA A 54 5.53 -5.75 6.34
CA ALA A 54 6.67 -5.66 5.42
C ALA A 54 6.23 -5.81 3.96
N ASN A 55 5.28 -6.71 3.66
CA ASN A 55 4.76 -6.89 2.32
C ASN A 55 3.97 -5.65 1.85
N LEU A 56 3.19 -5.03 2.74
CA LEU A 56 2.49 -3.78 2.43
C LEU A 56 3.47 -2.64 2.11
N LEU A 57 4.54 -2.49 2.89
CA LEU A 57 5.57 -1.49 2.63
C LEU A 57 6.28 -1.71 1.29
N ARG A 58 6.46 -2.97 0.87
CA ARG A 58 7.00 -3.28 -0.47
C ARG A 58 6.05 -2.82 -1.58
N ILE A 59 4.74 -3.00 -1.42
CA ILE A 59 3.74 -2.52 -2.38
C ILE A 59 3.80 -0.99 -2.49
N VAL A 60 3.87 -0.29 -1.36
CA VAL A 60 4.03 1.17 -1.35
C VAL A 60 5.31 1.60 -2.07
N ALA A 61 6.45 0.99 -1.72
CA ALA A 61 7.73 1.29 -2.36
C ALA A 61 7.69 1.05 -3.88
N MET A 62 7.08 -0.05 -4.31
CA MET A 62 6.92 -0.38 -5.73
C MET A 62 6.00 0.65 -6.44
N ALA A 63 4.91 1.09 -5.82
CA ALA A 63 4.05 2.12 -6.41
C ALA A 63 4.80 3.43 -6.67
N LEU A 64 5.64 3.86 -5.73
CA LEU A 64 6.51 5.03 -5.89
C LEU A 64 7.53 4.84 -7.00
N GLN A 65 8.16 3.65 -7.05
CA GLN A 65 9.13 3.31 -8.08
C GLN A 65 8.49 3.35 -9.48
N LEU A 66 7.28 2.81 -9.64
CA LEU A 66 6.56 2.83 -10.92
C LEU A 66 6.22 4.25 -11.37
N ALA A 67 5.76 5.10 -10.45
CA ALA A 67 5.52 6.50 -10.78
C ALA A 67 6.81 7.18 -11.26
N GLN A 68 7.94 6.93 -10.59
CA GLN A 68 9.24 7.45 -11.01
C GLN A 68 9.67 6.93 -12.39
N GLU A 69 9.56 5.62 -12.64
CA GLU A 69 9.88 4.97 -13.93
C GLU A 69 9.03 5.54 -15.07
N ASN A 70 7.75 5.79 -14.81
CA ASN A 70 6.79 6.36 -15.75
C ASN A 70 6.88 7.90 -15.86
N LYS A 71 7.69 8.56 -15.02
CA LYS A 71 7.80 10.02 -14.89
C LYS A 71 6.46 10.69 -14.53
N GLU A 72 5.66 10.01 -13.72
CA GLU A 72 4.42 10.53 -13.17
C GLU A 72 4.73 11.47 -11.99
N SER A 73 3.93 12.54 -11.87
CA SER A 73 3.98 13.46 -10.71
C SER A 73 2.92 13.14 -9.65
N MET A 74 2.05 12.16 -9.92
CA MET A 74 0.92 11.81 -9.05
C MET A 74 0.73 10.29 -9.02
N LEU A 75 0.39 9.77 -7.85
CA LEU A 75 -0.10 8.40 -7.70
C LEU A 75 -1.60 8.34 -7.97
N HIS A 76 -1.98 7.49 -8.91
CA HIS A 76 -3.35 7.30 -9.38
C HIS A 76 -3.98 6.06 -8.72
N GLU A 77 -5.27 5.85 -8.97
CA GLU A 77 -6.03 4.69 -8.50
C GLU A 77 -5.44 3.37 -9.01
N GLY A 78 -4.76 3.38 -10.16
CA GLY A 78 -4.07 2.21 -10.71
C GLY A 78 -2.71 1.89 -10.09
N SER A 79 -2.11 2.82 -9.34
CA SER A 79 -0.71 2.67 -8.88
C SER A 79 -0.53 1.53 -7.87
N VAL A 80 -1.49 1.37 -6.94
CA VAL A 80 -1.45 0.28 -5.94
C VAL A 80 -1.68 -1.09 -6.57
N PRO A 81 -2.72 -1.32 -7.39
CA PRO A 81 -2.89 -2.59 -8.11
C PRO A 81 -1.65 -2.96 -8.95
N ALA A 82 -1.15 -2.03 -9.75
CA ALA A 82 0.03 -2.26 -10.59
C ALA A 82 1.28 -2.61 -9.78
N ALA A 83 1.45 -1.98 -8.61
CA ALA A 83 2.53 -2.30 -7.70
C ALA A 83 2.36 -3.69 -7.06
N SER A 84 1.13 -4.03 -6.64
CA SER A 84 0.82 -5.31 -6.03
C SER A 84 1.12 -6.48 -6.98
N GLU A 85 0.84 -6.33 -8.28
CA GLU A 85 1.15 -7.35 -9.30
C GLU A 85 2.66 -7.58 -9.50
N LYS A 86 3.49 -6.57 -9.21
CA LYS A 86 4.94 -6.64 -9.35
C LYS A 86 5.68 -7.08 -8.09
N VAL A 87 5.02 -7.08 -6.94
CA VAL A 87 5.61 -7.52 -5.67
C VAL A 87 5.37 -9.02 -5.49
N CYS A 88 6.46 -9.78 -5.31
CA CYS A 88 6.34 -11.16 -4.85
C CYS A 88 5.96 -11.16 -3.35
N PRO A 89 4.78 -11.68 -2.98
CA PRO A 89 4.27 -11.53 -1.62
C PRO A 89 5.03 -12.45 -0.66
N VAL A 90 5.58 -11.87 0.42
CA VAL A 90 6.14 -12.64 1.53
C VAL A 90 5.03 -13.23 2.44
N TYR A 91 3.85 -12.61 2.42
CA TYR A 91 2.62 -13.12 3.03
C TYR A 91 1.44 -12.77 2.12
N PRO A 92 0.46 -13.67 1.91
CA PRO A 92 -0.62 -13.41 0.97
C PRO A 92 -1.56 -12.32 1.50
N PHE A 93 -1.39 -11.10 0.99
CA PHE A 93 -2.55 -10.27 0.66
C PHE A 93 -3.05 -10.82 -0.68
N LYS A 94 -4.16 -11.56 -0.64
CA LYS A 94 -4.89 -11.95 -1.86
C LYS A 94 -5.84 -10.83 -2.24
#